data_AF-A0A9D0CWG6-F1
#
_entry.id   AF-A0A9D0CWG6-F1
#
_cell.length_a   1.000
_cell.length_b   1.000
_cell.length_c   1.000
_cell.angle_alpha   90.00
_cell.angle_beta   90.00
_cell.angle_gamma   90.00
#
_symmetry.space_group_name_H-M   'P 1'
#
loop_
_entity.id
_entity.type
_entity.pdbx_description
1 polymer ?
#
loop_
_entity_poly.entity_id
_entity_poly.type
_entity_poly.pdbx_seq_one_letter_code
_entity_poly.pdbx_strand_id
1 'polypeptide(L)'
;RYQEYALAVAAKPFLGEAGFMLIGLAALFSTASAINATLFGTARLGAEMARAKQLPAAFGFRRRQNNIPWVSLVVITAVTLVFVNSANLAIISSFASATFLMIFAAVNLSAWRLRQQIDIRPWVPLSGLVLSLAAWLALGFYLWVHDGETLLWLGLFYGVVIVIELLFSQRRRILKSGSPQ
;
A
#
# COMPACT_ATOMS: atom_id res chain seq x y z
N ARG A 1 8.62 -17.85 -15.32
CA ARG A 1 8.20 -19.06 -14.56
C ARG A 1 9.01 -19.32 -13.27
N TYR A 2 10.13 -18.63 -13.00
CA TYR A 2 10.98 -18.87 -11.80
C TYR A 2 10.98 -17.73 -10.76
N GLN A 3 10.20 -16.66 -10.95
CA GLN A 3 10.31 -15.46 -10.09
C GLN A 3 9.95 -15.73 -8.62
N GLU A 4 9.00 -16.62 -8.35
CA GLU A 4 8.44 -16.84 -7.01
C GLU A 4 9.34 -17.66 -6.08
N TYR A 5 10.29 -18.42 -6.62
CA TYR A 5 11.20 -19.29 -5.85
C TYR A 5 12.67 -19.18 -6.32
N ALA A 6 13.01 -18.07 -6.98
CA ALA A 6 14.34 -17.82 -7.53
C ALA A 6 15.45 -17.95 -6.46
N LEU A 7 15.21 -17.38 -5.26
CA LEU A 7 16.16 -17.46 -4.13
C LEU A 7 16.35 -18.89 -3.61
N ALA A 8 15.26 -19.66 -3.49
CA ALA A 8 15.34 -21.05 -3.06
C ALA A 8 16.09 -21.90 -4.09
N VAL A 9 15.79 -21.73 -5.39
CA VAL A 9 16.49 -22.41 -6.48
C VAL A 9 17.96 -22.04 -6.53
N ALA A 10 18.30 -20.76 -6.33
CA ALA A 10 19.68 -20.28 -6.31
C ALA A 10 20.51 -20.88 -5.15
N ALA A 11 19.86 -21.30 -4.06
CA ALA A 11 20.54 -21.93 -2.93
C ALA A 11 20.80 -23.43 -3.11
N LYS A 12 20.05 -24.10 -4.00
CA LYS A 12 20.21 -25.53 -4.28
C LYS A 12 21.66 -25.95 -4.63
N PRO A 13 22.42 -25.22 -5.49
CA PRO A 13 23.80 -25.59 -5.78
C PRO A 13 24.78 -25.45 -4.60
N PHE A 14 24.47 -24.63 -3.60
CA PHE A 14 25.37 -24.39 -2.45
C PHE A 14 24.98 -25.19 -1.20
N LEU A 15 23.68 -25.37 -0.96
CA LEU A 15 23.12 -25.91 0.29
C LEU A 15 22.30 -27.19 0.06
N GLY A 16 22.25 -27.70 -1.17
CA GLY A 16 21.49 -28.89 -1.53
C GLY A 16 19.98 -28.74 -1.34
N GLU A 17 19.29 -29.87 -1.21
CA GLU A 17 17.84 -29.92 -1.07
C GLU A 17 17.36 -29.40 0.31
N ALA A 18 18.16 -29.61 1.35
CA ALA A 18 17.89 -29.08 2.69
C ALA A 18 17.87 -27.55 2.69
N GLY A 19 18.83 -26.90 2.02
CA GLY A 19 18.86 -25.44 1.88
C GLY A 19 17.68 -24.89 1.07
N PHE A 20 17.30 -25.58 -0.01
CA PHE A 20 16.09 -25.24 -0.77
C PHE A 20 14.84 -25.26 0.12
N MET A 21 14.64 -26.32 0.91
CA MET A 21 13.49 -26.43 1.82
C MET A 21 13.52 -25.37 2.93
N LEU A 22 14.68 -25.14 3.55
CA LEU A 22 14.81 -24.15 4.63
C LEU A 22 14.48 -22.74 4.15
N ILE A 23 15.00 -22.33 2.99
CA ILE A 23 14.69 -21.00 2.42
C ILE A 23 13.23 -20.91 2.00
N GLY A 24 12.66 -21.98 1.45
CA GLY A 24 11.23 -22.03 1.13
C GLY A 24 10.35 -21.82 2.36
N LEU A 25 10.63 -22.53 3.46
CA LEU A 25 9.92 -22.37 4.73
C LEU A 25 10.11 -20.97 5.32
N ALA A 26 11.34 -20.45 5.31
CA ALA A 26 11.64 -19.11 5.79
C ALA A 26 10.87 -18.04 4.99
N ALA A 27 10.78 -18.19 3.66
CA ALA A 27 10.01 -17.30 2.80
C ALA A 27 8.51 -17.36 3.12
N LEU A 28 7.94 -18.55 3.34
CA LEU A 28 6.53 -18.71 3.72
C LEU A 28 6.21 -18.06 5.07
N PHE A 29 7.03 -18.30 6.10
CA PHE A 29 6.82 -17.67 7.41
C PHE A 29 7.02 -16.15 7.38
N SER A 30 8.02 -15.68 6.62
CA SER A 30 8.28 -14.25 6.45
C SER A 30 7.12 -13.54 5.75
N THR A 31 6.63 -14.09 4.64
CA THR A 31 5.49 -13.53 3.90
C THR A 31 4.20 -13.57 4.71
N ALA A 32 3.90 -14.68 5.39
CA ALA A 32 2.74 -14.79 6.27
C ALA A 32 2.77 -13.75 7.40
N SER A 33 3.94 -13.56 8.02
CA SER A 33 4.12 -12.56 9.09
C SER A 33 3.95 -11.13 8.60
N ALA A 34 4.52 -10.81 7.43
CA ALA A 34 4.39 -9.50 6.80
C ALA A 34 2.92 -9.20 6.44
N ILE A 35 2.22 -10.14 5.79
CA ILE A 35 0.79 -10.00 5.46
C ILE A 35 -0.03 -9.79 6.74
N ASN A 36 0.22 -10.57 7.78
CA ASN A 36 -0.48 -10.46 9.06
C ASN A 36 -0.28 -9.07 9.69
N ALA A 37 0.97 -8.58 9.75
CA ALA A 37 1.29 -7.25 10.27
C ALA A 37 0.61 -6.13 9.46
N THR A 38 0.65 -6.22 8.13
CA THR A 38 0.03 -5.23 7.24
C THR A 38 -1.49 -5.23 7.36
N LEU A 39 -2.17 -6.38 7.40
CA LEU A 39 -3.63 -6.45 7.55
C LEU A 39 -4.10 -5.84 8.87
N PHE A 40 -3.47 -6.22 10.00
CA PHE A 40 -3.84 -5.64 11.29
C PHE A 40 -3.46 -4.17 11.42
N GLY A 41 -2.31 -3.76 10.88
CA GLY A 41 -1.86 -2.37 10.86
C GLY A 41 -2.83 -1.48 10.07
N THR A 42 -3.17 -1.87 8.84
CA THR A 42 -4.10 -1.14 7.98
C THR A 42 -5.52 -1.11 8.54
N ALA A 43 -6.00 -2.20 9.14
CA ALA A 43 -7.31 -2.23 9.79
C ALA A 43 -7.38 -1.25 10.98
N ARG A 44 -6.31 -1.13 11.77
CA ARG A 44 -6.21 -0.15 12.87
C ARG A 44 -6.15 1.28 12.35
N LEU A 45 -5.34 1.55 11.32
CA LEU A 45 -5.29 2.86 10.67
C LEU A 45 -6.67 3.27 10.14
N GLY A 46 -7.38 2.36 9.46
CA GLY A 46 -8.74 2.61 8.97
C GLY A 46 -9.72 2.93 10.12
N ALA A 47 -9.59 2.27 11.26
CA ALA A 47 -10.42 2.56 12.43
C ALA A 47 -10.13 3.94 13.05
N GLU A 48 -8.87 4.39 13.06
CA GLU A 48 -8.52 5.75 13.51
C GLU A 48 -8.98 6.81 12.50
N MET A 49 -8.88 6.54 11.19
CA MET A 49 -9.46 7.39 10.15
C MET A 49 -10.99 7.51 10.28
N ALA A 50 -11.69 6.42 10.65
CA ALA A 50 -13.12 6.45 10.92
C ALA A 50 -13.47 7.31 12.15
N ARG A 51 -12.64 7.27 13.21
CA ARG A 51 -12.78 8.14 14.39
C ARG A 51 -12.58 9.61 14.04
N ALA A 52 -11.63 9.91 13.15
CA ALA A 52 -11.44 11.25 12.59
C ALA A 52 -12.53 11.67 11.57
N LYS A 53 -13.60 10.88 11.44
CA LYS A 53 -14.70 11.05 10.47
C LYS A 53 -14.21 11.08 9.01
N GLN A 54 -13.03 10.54 8.71
CA GLN A 54 -12.45 10.49 7.36
C GLN A 54 -12.93 9.25 6.59
N LEU A 55 -13.23 8.16 7.31
CA LEU A 55 -13.90 6.97 6.77
C LEU A 55 -15.29 6.79 7.41
N PRO A 56 -16.19 5.98 6.80
CA PRO A 56 -17.47 5.63 7.40
C PRO A 56 -17.30 5.07 8.81
N ALA A 57 -18.24 5.39 9.70
CA ALA A 57 -18.26 4.89 11.08
C ALA A 57 -18.21 3.35 11.16
N ALA A 58 -18.65 2.66 10.10
CA ALA A 58 -18.56 1.21 9.97
C ALA A 58 -17.13 0.66 10.18
N PHE A 59 -16.11 1.35 9.66
CA PHE A 59 -14.69 0.98 9.82
C PHE A 59 -14.18 1.22 11.25
N GLY A 60 -14.90 2.01 12.03
CA GLY A 60 -14.64 2.25 13.44
C GLY A 60 -15.27 1.21 14.38
N PHE A 61 -16.13 0.30 13.88
CA PHE A 61 -16.73 -0.73 14.73
C PHE A 61 -15.69 -1.74 15.20
N ARG A 62 -15.54 -1.82 16.52
CA ARG A 62 -14.62 -2.72 17.18
C ARG A 62 -15.40 -3.80 17.92
N ARG A 63 -14.89 -5.04 17.90
CA ARG A 63 -15.43 -6.09 18.75
C ARG A 63 -15.13 -5.74 20.21
N ARG A 64 -16.17 -5.71 21.05
CA ARG A 64 -16.11 -5.27 22.47
C ARG A 64 -15.08 -6.02 23.32
N GLN A 65 -14.79 -7.27 22.99
CA GLN A 65 -13.90 -8.13 23.76
C GLN A 65 -12.40 -7.86 23.54
N ASN A 66 -11.99 -7.56 22.28
CA ASN A 66 -10.57 -7.50 21.91
C ASN A 66 -10.15 -6.17 21.25
N ASN A 67 -11.06 -5.21 21.12
CA ASN A 67 -10.84 -3.90 20.50
C ASN A 67 -10.33 -3.97 19.03
N ILE A 68 -10.54 -5.11 18.35
CA ILE A 68 -10.13 -5.34 16.97
C ILE A 68 -11.18 -4.74 16.02
N PRO A 69 -10.79 -3.87 15.07
CA PRO A 69 -11.68 -3.34 14.04
C PRO A 69 -11.94 -4.41 12.95
N TRP A 70 -12.82 -5.37 13.29
CA TRP A 70 -13.07 -6.54 12.46
C TRP A 70 -13.68 -6.19 11.11
N VAL A 71 -14.51 -5.14 11.03
CA VAL A 71 -15.10 -4.67 9.76
C VAL A 71 -14.00 -4.23 8.80
N SER A 72 -13.06 -3.40 9.27
CA SER A 72 -11.90 -2.96 8.48
C SER A 72 -11.05 -4.14 8.04
N LEU A 73 -10.81 -5.10 8.94
CA LEU A 73 -10.04 -6.30 8.62
C LEU A 73 -10.70 -7.11 7.49
N VAL A 74 -11.99 -7.43 7.63
CA VAL A 74 -12.74 -8.20 6.61
C VAL A 74 -12.77 -7.48 5.28
N VAL A 75 -13.04 -6.17 5.27
CA VAL A 75 -13.07 -5.38 4.02
C VAL A 75 -11.70 -5.36 3.35
N ILE A 76 -10.62 -5.11 4.09
CA ILE A 76 -9.26 -5.08 3.53
C ILE A 76 -8.85 -6.46 3.02
N THR A 77 -9.19 -7.53 3.74
CA THR A 77 -8.92 -8.90 3.27
C THR A 77 -9.71 -9.23 2.01
N ALA A 78 -11.00 -8.87 1.94
CA ALA A 78 -11.82 -9.10 0.76
C ALA A 78 -11.26 -8.32 -0.46
N VAL A 79 -10.91 -7.06 -0.29
CA VAL A 79 -10.28 -6.24 -1.35
C VAL A 79 -8.95 -6.83 -1.78
N THR A 80 -8.10 -7.25 -0.84
CA THR A 80 -6.82 -7.91 -1.14
C THR A 80 -7.03 -9.20 -1.93
N LEU A 81 -8.00 -10.04 -1.56
CA LEU A 81 -8.31 -11.28 -2.28
C LEU A 81 -8.78 -11.00 -3.70
N VAL A 82 -9.70 -10.04 -3.90
CA VAL A 82 -10.15 -9.64 -5.24
C VAL A 82 -8.96 -9.15 -6.07
N PHE A 83 -8.11 -8.31 -5.49
CA PHE A 83 -6.96 -7.73 -6.18
C PHE A 83 -5.94 -8.79 -6.61
N VAL A 84 -5.56 -9.69 -5.71
CA VAL A 84 -4.57 -10.75 -5.99
C VAL A 84 -5.10 -11.79 -6.99
N ASN A 85 -6.40 -12.04 -7.03
CA ASN A 85 -6.99 -12.98 -8.00
C ASN A 85 -7.26 -12.34 -9.37
N SER A 86 -7.34 -11.01 -9.46
CA SER A 86 -7.66 -10.30 -10.70
C SER A 86 -6.43 -9.75 -11.42
N ALA A 87 -5.36 -9.42 -10.68
CA ALA A 87 -4.15 -8.82 -11.21
C ALA A 87 -2.98 -9.83 -11.24
N ASN A 88 -2.12 -9.72 -12.24
CA ASN A 88 -0.89 -10.50 -12.31
C ASN A 88 0.20 -9.90 -11.39
N LEU A 89 1.28 -10.65 -11.16
CA LEU A 89 2.38 -10.23 -10.28
C LEU A 89 3.04 -8.90 -10.72
N ALA A 90 3.15 -8.66 -12.03
CA ALA A 90 3.74 -7.44 -12.58
C ALA A 90 2.87 -6.21 -12.24
N ILE A 91 1.55 -6.33 -12.38
CA ILE A 91 0.57 -5.29 -12.04
C ILE A 91 0.58 -5.05 -10.52
N ILE A 92 0.51 -6.10 -9.70
CA ILE A 92 0.52 -5.99 -8.23
C ILE A 92 1.80 -5.29 -7.76
N SER A 93 2.97 -5.74 -8.23
CA SER A 93 4.25 -5.16 -7.86
C SER A 93 4.38 -3.72 -8.34
N SER A 94 4.00 -3.43 -9.58
CA SER A 94 4.12 -2.08 -10.15
C SER A 94 3.19 -1.09 -9.45
N PHE A 95 1.95 -1.50 -9.13
CA PHE A 95 1.01 -0.70 -8.36
C PHE A 95 1.50 -0.44 -6.93
N ALA A 96 2.03 -1.45 -6.26
CA ALA A 96 2.61 -1.30 -4.93
C ALA A 96 3.80 -0.35 -4.95
N SER A 97 4.76 -0.53 -5.86
CA SER A 97 5.93 0.32 -6.02
C SER A 97 5.55 1.78 -6.33
N ALA A 98 4.66 2.00 -7.30
CA ALA A 98 4.19 3.34 -7.64
C ALA A 98 3.53 4.04 -6.45
N THR A 99 2.69 3.30 -5.71
CA THR A 99 2.00 3.84 -4.52
C THR A 99 2.96 4.14 -3.38
N PHE A 100 3.93 3.27 -3.09
CA PHE A 100 4.95 3.52 -2.07
C PHE A 100 5.83 4.72 -2.43
N LEU A 101 6.21 4.88 -3.70
CA LEU A 101 6.97 6.03 -4.17
C LEU A 101 6.18 7.33 -4.01
N MET A 102 4.89 7.33 -4.33
CA MET A 102 4.02 8.50 -4.05
C MET A 102 3.90 8.79 -2.56
N ILE A 103 3.75 7.77 -1.71
CA ILE A 103 3.71 7.94 -0.25
C ILE A 103 5.03 8.52 0.24
N PHE A 104 6.18 8.02 -0.22
CA PHE A 104 7.49 8.57 0.14
C PHE A 104 7.65 10.01 -0.32
N ALA A 105 7.20 10.35 -1.53
CA ALA A 105 7.19 11.73 -2.00
C ALA A 105 6.33 12.61 -1.08
N ALA A 106 5.11 12.18 -0.73
CA ALA A 106 4.20 12.92 0.14
C ALA A 106 4.75 13.09 1.57
N VAL A 107 5.36 12.03 2.14
CA VAL A 107 5.99 12.06 3.47
C VAL A 107 7.20 12.99 3.47
N ASN A 108 8.08 12.91 2.47
CA ASN A 108 9.23 13.80 2.35
C ASN A 108 8.82 15.25 2.13
N LEU A 109 7.79 15.51 1.31
CA LEU A 109 7.22 16.84 1.15
C LEU A 109 6.65 17.37 2.46
N SER A 110 5.96 16.52 3.24
CA SER A 110 5.43 16.88 4.55
C SER A 110 6.55 17.19 5.55
N ALA A 111 7.62 16.38 5.58
CA ALA A 111 8.81 16.62 6.39
C ALA A 111 9.52 17.93 6.00
N TRP A 112 9.60 18.23 4.70
CA TRP A 112 10.16 19.50 4.24
C TRP A 112 9.30 20.71 4.64
N ARG A 113 7.97 20.60 4.62
CA ARG A 113 7.05 21.66 5.08
C ARG A 113 7.13 21.87 6.59
N LEU A 114 7.22 20.79 7.37
CA LEU A 114 7.31 20.83 8.83
C LEU A 114 8.76 20.92 9.33
N ARG A 115 9.75 21.15 8.47
CA ARG A 115 11.19 21.12 8.80
C ARG A 115 11.57 22.00 10.00
N GLN A 116 10.88 23.12 10.19
CA GLN A 116 11.11 24.04 11.32
C GLN A 116 10.58 23.50 12.65
N GLN A 117 9.58 22.62 12.63
CA GLN A 117 8.99 22.01 13.84
C GLN A 117 9.74 20.75 14.28
N ILE A 118 10.30 20.00 13.32
CA ILE A 118 10.98 18.72 13.56
C ILE A 118 12.51 18.83 13.60
N ASP A 119 13.06 20.04 13.48
CA ASP A 119 14.50 20.34 13.48
C ASP A 119 15.34 19.46 12.54
N ILE A 120 14.91 19.34 11.28
CA ILE A 120 15.59 18.54 10.26
C ILE A 120 16.25 19.44 9.21
N ARG A 121 17.47 19.04 8.81
CA ARG A 121 18.21 19.68 7.70
C ARG A 121 17.41 19.59 6.39
N PRO A 122 17.15 20.71 5.68
CA PRO A 122 16.25 20.75 4.52
C PRO A 122 16.65 19.82 3.37
N TRP A 123 17.94 19.52 3.21
CA TRP A 123 18.43 18.71 2.10
C TRP A 123 17.96 17.25 2.21
N VAL A 124 17.80 16.72 3.43
CA VAL A 124 17.42 15.32 3.67
C VAL A 124 16.03 15.03 3.06
N PRO A 125 14.94 15.72 3.47
CA PRO A 125 13.63 15.48 2.87
C PRO A 125 13.57 15.92 1.40
N LEU A 126 14.36 16.92 0.98
CA LEU A 126 14.39 17.34 -0.41
C LEU A 126 14.97 16.25 -1.32
N SER A 127 16.08 15.62 -0.92
CA SER A 127 16.67 14.51 -1.67
C SER A 127 15.72 13.31 -1.74
N GLY A 128 15.05 12.96 -0.65
CA GLY A 128 14.06 11.89 -0.63
C GLY A 128 12.88 12.16 -1.56
N LEU A 129 12.39 13.41 -1.59
CA LEU A 129 11.34 13.84 -2.52
C LEU A 129 11.80 13.73 -3.98
N VAL A 130 12.98 14.25 -4.31
CA VAL A 130 13.52 14.23 -5.68
C VAL A 130 13.76 12.81 -6.15
N LEU A 131 14.39 11.96 -5.33
CA LEU A 131 14.67 10.56 -5.67
C LEU A 131 13.40 9.73 -5.82
N SER A 132 12.41 9.92 -4.94
CA SER A 132 11.13 9.21 -5.05
C SER A 132 10.34 9.62 -6.30
N LEU A 133 10.31 10.91 -6.64
CA LEU A 133 9.67 11.39 -7.87
C LEU A 133 10.41 10.93 -9.12
N ALA A 134 11.75 11.00 -9.13
CA ALA A 134 12.57 10.52 -10.23
C ALA A 134 12.36 9.02 -10.48
N ALA A 135 12.36 8.20 -9.42
CA ALA A 135 12.08 6.77 -9.50
C ALA A 135 10.64 6.50 -9.96
N TRP A 136 9.67 7.29 -9.54
CA TRP A 136 8.27 7.14 -9.96
C TRP A 136 8.10 7.43 -11.45
N LEU A 137 8.74 8.49 -11.96
CA LEU A 137 8.78 8.82 -13.39
C LEU A 137 9.52 7.75 -14.19
N ALA A 138 10.65 7.25 -13.68
CA ALA A 138 11.41 6.18 -14.32
C ALA A 138 10.59 4.89 -14.42
N LEU A 139 9.84 4.53 -13.38
CA LEU A 139 8.92 3.40 -13.40
C LEU A 139 7.80 3.59 -14.44
N GLY A 140 7.19 4.78 -14.47
CA GLY A 140 6.17 5.11 -15.48
C GLY A 140 6.70 5.02 -16.90
N PHE A 141 7.90 5.56 -17.15
CA PHE A 141 8.56 5.47 -18.45
C PHE A 141 8.93 4.03 -18.83
N TYR A 142 9.45 3.25 -17.87
CA TYR A 142 9.77 1.84 -18.08
C TYR A 142 8.54 1.04 -18.53
N LEU A 143 7.42 1.20 -17.82
CA LEU A 143 6.16 0.53 -18.15
C LEU A 143 5.60 1.01 -19.49
N TRP A 144 5.71 2.30 -19.80
CA TRP A 144 5.23 2.82 -21.08
C TRP A 144 5.95 2.19 -22.28
N VAL A 145 7.26 1.92 -22.14
CA VAL A 145 8.07 1.32 -23.22
C VAL A 145 7.95 -0.21 -23.26
N HIS A 146 7.88 -0.88 -22.10
CA HIS A 146 8.02 -2.34 -22.04
C HIS A 146 6.69 -3.09 -21.80
N ASP A 147 5.72 -2.46 -21.14
CA ASP A 147 4.48 -3.13 -20.71
C ASP A 147 3.30 -2.15 -20.59
N GLY A 148 2.72 -1.81 -21.74
CA GLY A 148 1.56 -0.94 -21.83
C GLY A 148 0.31 -1.51 -21.17
N GLU A 149 0.18 -2.84 -21.09
CA GLU A 149 -0.95 -3.49 -20.43
C GLU A 149 -0.91 -3.22 -18.92
N THR A 150 0.24 -3.44 -18.28
CA THR A 150 0.43 -3.13 -16.87
C THR A 150 0.18 -1.65 -16.58
N LEU A 151 0.62 -0.74 -17.47
CA LEU A 151 0.37 0.70 -17.34
C LEU A 151 -1.13 1.05 -17.38
N LEU A 152 -1.90 0.43 -18.27
CA LEU A 152 -3.35 0.64 -18.38
C LEU A 152 -4.07 0.18 -17.10
N TRP A 153 -3.74 -1.00 -16.59
CA TRP A 153 -4.29 -1.49 -15.31
C TRP A 153 -3.94 -0.58 -14.14
N LEU A 154 -2.70 -0.07 -14.09
CA LEU A 154 -2.26 0.92 -13.11
C LEU A 154 -3.13 2.19 -13.16
N GLY A 155 -3.36 2.72 -14.36
CA GLY A 155 -4.24 3.86 -14.59
C GLY A 155 -5.68 3.59 -14.15
N LEU A 156 -6.22 2.41 -14.48
CA LEU A 156 -7.55 1.98 -14.07
C LEU A 156 -7.69 1.91 -12.54
N PHE A 157 -6.72 1.30 -11.84
CA PHE A 157 -6.77 1.21 -10.38
C PHE A 157 -6.70 2.58 -9.70
N TYR A 158 -5.78 3.45 -10.14
CA TYR A 158 -5.76 4.83 -9.63
C TYR A 158 -7.05 5.58 -9.95
N GLY A 159 -7.62 5.37 -11.13
CA GLY A 159 -8.92 5.93 -11.51
C GLY A 159 -10.04 5.48 -10.57
N VAL A 160 -10.14 4.18 -10.28
CA VAL A 160 -11.12 3.63 -9.33
C VAL A 160 -10.92 4.21 -7.93
N VAL A 161 -9.67 4.30 -7.45
CA VAL A 161 -9.35 4.90 -6.14
C VAL A 161 -9.78 6.37 -6.09
N ILE A 162 -9.48 7.14 -7.14
CA ILE A 162 -9.88 8.56 -7.23
C ILE A 162 -11.41 8.67 -7.26
N VAL A 163 -12.11 7.85 -8.03
CA VAL A 163 -13.59 7.86 -8.08
C VAL A 163 -14.18 7.54 -6.72
N ILE A 164 -13.67 6.52 -6.03
CA ILE A 164 -14.08 6.16 -4.66
C ILE A 164 -13.85 7.35 -3.72
N GLU A 165 -12.67 7.96 -3.75
CA GLU A 165 -12.33 9.12 -2.92
C GLU A 165 -13.24 10.32 -3.22
N LEU A 166 -13.54 10.59 -4.48
CA LEU A 166 -14.47 11.67 -4.88
C LEU A 166 -15.89 11.41 -4.40
N LEU A 167 -16.39 10.18 -4.52
CA LEU A 167 -17.71 9.79 -4.00
C LEU A 167 -17.78 9.94 -2.48
N PHE A 168 -16.73 9.54 -1.75
CA PHE A 168 -16.61 9.73 -0.31
C PHE A 168 -16.52 11.21 0.09
N SER A 169 -15.73 11.99 -0.64
CA SER A 169 -15.53 13.42 -0.41
C SER A 169 -16.81 14.24 -0.66
N GLN A 170 -17.56 13.93 -1.72
CA GLN A 170 -18.85 14.55 -2.00
C GLN A 170 -19.88 14.24 -0.90
N ARG A 171 -19.95 12.98 -0.44
CA ARG A 171 -20.79 12.61 0.72
C ARG A 171 -20.42 13.44 1.95
N ARG A 172 -19.13 13.71 2.17
CA ARG A 172 -18.63 14.51 3.29
C ARG A 172 -18.98 16.00 3.16
N ARG A 173 -18.91 16.57 1.96
CA ARG A 173 -19.32 17.97 1.70
C ARG A 173 -20.82 18.18 1.91
N ILE A 174 -21.65 17.24 1.45
CA ILE A 174 -23.12 17.29 1.61
C ILE A 174 -23.51 17.20 3.10
N LEU A 175 -22.89 16.28 3.87
CA LEU A 175 -23.16 16.16 5.31
C LEU A 175 -22.71 17.39 6.12
N LYS A 176 -21.70 18.14 5.65
CA LYS A 176 -21.25 19.40 6.28
C LYS A 176 -22.16 20.60 5.98
N SER A 177 -22.95 20.57 4.90
CA SER A 177 -23.87 21.67 4.57
C SER A 177 -25.24 21.55 5.24
N GLY A 178 -25.51 20.45 5.97
CA GLY A 178 -26.78 20.17 6.65
C GLY A 178 -26.77 20.34 8.17
N SER A 179 -25.66 20.77 8.78
CA SER A 179 -25.61 21.07 10.21
C SER A 179 -25.83 22.57 10.44
N PRO A 180 -26.98 23.01 11.02
CA PRO A 180 -27.08 24.37 11.56
C PRO A 180 -26.05 24.52 12.70
N GLN A 181 -25.49 25.74 12.79
CA GLN A 181 -24.47 26.15 13.75
C GLN A 181 -24.91 25.93 15.20
#